data_AF-S8A1G2-F1
#
_entry.id   AF-S8A1G2-F1
#
_cell.length_a   1.000
_cell.length_b   1.000
_cell.length_c   1.000
_cell.angle_alpha   90.00
_cell.angle_beta   90.00
_cell.angle_gamma   90.00
#
_symmetry.space_group_name_H-M   'P 1'
#
loop_
_entity.id
_entity.type
_entity.pdbx_description
1 polymer ?
#
loop_
_entity_poly.entity_id
_entity_poly.type
_entity_poly.pdbx_seq_one_letter_code
_entity_poly.pdbx_strand_id
1 'polypeptide(L)'
;MGRFTHIFPGRIVGREAGSSPGRRRAALCMSLVVFVLLLTYQLVLGRDALQSVSKWKLGPSHRPSHSDINVDDTNDSHSFTTIESPPPQQEVKPREKELVIAAMSSSNMSWVEDHVPDDWYANIYRADLAPGEAELTVPVNKGNEAMVFLTYIIDRYDHLPDVSLFLHGDRYQWHNDNPLYDSVISIKDLQLDYVQEAGYVNLRCTWIVGCPAELEPARYLRDRPHDPDHPTAMEFPDHFMALFPGEQVPEIVGAACCSQFAVSRDRIRARDREHYLRARRFLIETSLDSQTSGRIMEYVWHIMLGKPAQYCPDARQCYCRTYGYCNMTDDDLRKQWVWRGLKLPDGWPHQYGTQGNATSKKGRSTSI
;
A
#
# COMPACT_ATOMS: atom_id res chain seq x y z
N MET A 1 -12.93 18.08 87.79
CA MET A 1 -13.58 18.54 86.54
C MET A 1 -12.71 18.08 85.36
N GLY A 2 -13.29 17.26 84.45
CA GLY A 2 -12.81 16.88 83.10
C GLY A 2 -11.37 16.35 82.94
N ARG A 3 -11.08 15.04 83.00
CA ARG A 3 -11.10 14.04 81.89
C ARG A 3 -10.51 14.53 80.55
N PHE A 4 -9.35 14.00 80.17
CA PHE A 4 -9.08 13.39 78.87
C PHE A 4 -7.96 12.34 79.00
N THR A 5 -8.21 11.15 78.46
CA THR A 5 -7.43 9.90 78.53
C THR A 5 -7.03 9.47 77.13
N HIS A 6 -5.76 9.10 76.87
CA HIS A 6 -5.31 8.20 75.79
C HIS A 6 -3.89 7.72 76.19
N ILE A 7 -3.64 6.49 76.65
CA ILE A 7 -3.60 5.18 75.96
C ILE A 7 -2.75 5.21 74.68
N PHE A 8 -1.50 4.74 74.80
CA PHE A 8 -0.63 4.35 73.69
C PHE A 8 -0.81 2.84 73.39
N PRO A 9 -1.07 2.43 72.14
CA PRO A 9 -0.91 1.04 71.73
C PRO A 9 0.32 0.82 70.83
N GLY A 10 1.04 -0.25 71.17
CA GLY A 10 1.64 -1.26 70.28
C GLY A 10 2.14 -0.89 68.87
N ARG A 11 3.45 -0.99 68.69
CA ARG A 11 4.15 -1.13 67.41
C ARG A 11 3.84 -2.50 66.80
N ILE A 12 2.98 -2.57 65.78
CA ILE A 12 2.81 -3.79 64.96
C ILE A 12 3.90 -3.81 63.89
N VAL A 13 4.82 -4.76 64.02
CA VAL A 13 5.77 -5.15 62.97
C VAL A 13 5.00 -6.02 61.97
N GLY A 14 4.75 -5.49 60.77
CA GLY A 14 4.30 -6.28 59.62
C GLY A 14 5.42 -7.23 59.19
N ARG A 15 5.17 -8.53 59.33
CA ARG A 15 6.08 -9.62 58.98
C ARG A 15 6.04 -9.79 57.44
N GLU A 16 7.11 -9.41 56.74
CA GLU A 16 7.29 -9.81 55.34
C GLU A 16 7.38 -11.34 55.26
N ALA A 17 6.45 -11.95 54.55
CA ALA A 17 6.48 -13.37 54.25
C ALA A 17 7.59 -13.64 53.23
N GLY A 18 8.76 -14.07 53.72
CA GLY A 18 9.85 -14.57 52.88
C GLY A 18 9.37 -15.74 52.02
N SER A 19 9.26 -15.52 50.70
CA SER A 19 9.00 -16.59 49.74
C SER A 19 10.16 -17.60 49.77
N SER A 20 9.87 -18.88 50.04
CA SER A 20 10.91 -19.91 50.10
C SER A 20 11.67 -20.05 48.77
N PRO A 21 12.97 -20.38 48.79
CA PRO A 21 13.80 -20.50 47.57
C PRO A 21 13.23 -21.46 46.52
N GLY A 22 12.46 -22.47 46.95
CA GLY A 22 11.80 -23.42 46.06
C GLY A 22 10.66 -22.81 45.23
N ARG A 23 9.90 -21.85 45.78
CA ARG A 23 8.79 -21.19 45.04
C ARG A 23 9.31 -20.25 43.95
N ARG A 24 10.43 -19.56 44.19
CA ARG A 24 11.07 -18.69 43.18
C ARG A 24 11.65 -19.51 42.02
N ARG A 25 12.26 -20.66 42.30
CA ARG A 25 12.76 -21.58 41.26
C ARG A 25 11.63 -22.20 40.44
N ALA A 26 10.53 -22.60 41.09
CA ALA A 26 9.36 -23.12 40.37
C ALA A 26 8.70 -22.06 39.47
N ALA A 27 8.58 -20.81 39.94
CA ALA A 27 8.05 -19.70 39.14
C ALA A 27 8.93 -19.39 37.91
N LEU A 28 10.26 -19.35 38.08
CA LEU A 28 11.20 -19.17 36.98
C LEU A 28 11.11 -20.29 35.94
N CYS A 29 11.02 -21.55 36.37
CA CYS A 29 10.85 -22.68 35.46
C CYS A 29 9.52 -22.61 34.70
N MET A 30 8.42 -22.25 35.36
CA MET A 30 7.10 -22.09 34.73
C MET A 30 7.12 -20.97 33.68
N SER A 31 7.73 -19.82 33.99
CA SER A 31 7.88 -18.71 33.04
C SER A 31 8.71 -19.10 31.82
N LEU A 32 9.78 -19.89 32.01
CA LEU A 32 10.65 -20.34 30.93
C LEU A 32 9.93 -21.36 30.03
N VAL A 33 9.12 -22.25 30.59
CA VAL A 33 8.28 -23.18 29.82
C VAL A 33 7.23 -22.43 29.02
N VAL A 34 6.55 -21.44 29.59
CA VAL A 34 5.57 -20.62 28.87
C VAL A 34 6.25 -19.85 27.73
N PHE A 35 7.44 -19.29 27.96
CA PHE A 35 8.19 -18.58 26.93
C PHE A 35 8.62 -19.50 25.78
N VAL A 36 9.08 -20.71 26.08
CA VAL A 36 9.42 -21.71 25.06
C VAL A 36 8.17 -22.14 24.28
N LEU A 37 7.05 -22.36 24.95
CA LEU A 37 5.78 -22.70 24.29
C LEU A 37 5.32 -21.58 23.36
N LEU A 38 5.38 -20.32 23.80
CA LEU A 38 5.05 -19.17 22.97
C LEU A 38 6.00 -19.05 21.76
N LEU A 39 7.30 -19.21 21.94
CA LEU A 39 8.26 -19.20 20.82
C LEU A 39 7.99 -20.35 19.83
N THR A 40 7.72 -21.56 20.31
CA THR A 40 7.39 -22.68 19.42
C THR A 40 6.07 -22.45 18.69
N TYR A 41 5.07 -21.86 19.35
CA TYR A 41 3.80 -21.51 18.72
C TYR A 41 3.99 -20.45 17.62
N GLN A 42 4.78 -19.41 17.88
CA GLN A 42 5.12 -18.39 16.88
C GLN A 42 5.89 -18.96 15.70
N LEU A 43 6.82 -19.90 15.94
CA LEU A 43 7.56 -20.59 14.88
C LEU A 43 6.68 -21.50 14.02
N VAL A 44 5.65 -22.14 14.61
CA VAL A 44 4.68 -22.95 13.87
C VAL A 44 3.77 -22.08 13.02
N LEU A 45 3.20 -21.01 13.59
CA LEU A 45 2.41 -20.03 12.83
C LEU A 45 3.20 -19.39 11.68
N GLY A 46 4.47 -19.03 11.93
CA GLY A 46 5.36 -18.52 10.90
C GLY A 46 5.63 -19.52 9.78
N ARG A 47 5.78 -20.82 10.10
CA ARG A 47 5.93 -21.89 9.11
C ARG A 47 4.67 -22.12 8.29
N ASP A 48 3.49 -22.11 8.91
CA ASP A 48 2.22 -22.29 8.20
C ASP A 48 1.92 -21.11 7.29
N ALA A 49 2.25 -19.88 7.72
CA ALA A 49 2.20 -18.69 6.89
C ALA A 49 3.14 -18.80 5.68
N LEU A 50 4.39 -19.22 5.88
CA LEU A 50 5.38 -19.38 4.79
C LEU A 50 5.01 -20.53 3.83
N GLN A 51 4.47 -21.64 4.34
CA GLN A 51 4.01 -22.76 3.51
C GLN A 51 2.73 -22.43 2.74
N SER A 52 1.81 -21.66 3.35
CA SER A 52 0.66 -21.09 2.65
C SER A 52 1.12 -20.24 1.47
N VAL A 53 2.07 -19.31 1.68
CA VAL A 53 2.64 -18.45 0.62
C VAL A 53 3.25 -19.26 -0.54
N SER A 54 3.85 -20.43 -0.28
CA SER A 54 4.42 -21.29 -1.34
C SER A 54 3.40 -22.01 -2.22
N LYS A 55 2.11 -22.06 -1.83
CA LYS A 55 1.05 -22.83 -2.52
C LYS A 55 0.11 -21.99 -3.39
N TRP A 56 0.35 -20.69 -3.53
CA TRP A 56 -0.47 -19.83 -4.38
C TRP A 56 -0.13 -20.10 -5.85
N LYS A 57 -0.95 -20.94 -6.50
CA LYS A 57 -0.95 -21.09 -7.95
C LYS A 57 -1.30 -19.72 -8.56
N LEU A 58 -0.46 -19.23 -9.46
CA LEU A 58 -0.80 -18.17 -10.41
C LEU A 58 -2.12 -18.55 -11.08
N GLY A 59 -3.15 -17.72 -10.92
CA GLY A 59 -4.41 -17.89 -11.63
C GLY A 59 -4.17 -17.80 -13.14
N PRO A 60 -4.81 -18.65 -13.96
CA PRO A 60 -4.69 -18.55 -15.41
C PRO A 60 -5.34 -17.24 -15.89
N SER A 61 -4.55 -16.42 -16.59
CA SER A 61 -5.07 -15.23 -17.29
C SER A 61 -6.01 -15.68 -18.42
N HIS A 62 -7.30 -15.38 -18.32
CA HIS A 62 -8.24 -15.61 -19.41
C HIS A 62 -8.29 -14.41 -20.37
N ARG A 63 -8.08 -14.67 -21.67
CA ARG A 63 -8.53 -13.78 -22.76
C ARG A 63 -10.06 -13.84 -22.87
N PRO A 64 -10.75 -12.76 -23.30
CA PRO A 64 -12.13 -12.85 -23.72
C PRO A 64 -12.22 -13.71 -24.99
N SER A 65 -13.08 -14.73 -24.99
CA SER A 65 -13.28 -15.62 -26.15
C SER A 65 -14.11 -14.92 -27.21
N HIS A 66 -13.56 -14.81 -28.42
CA HIS A 66 -14.38 -14.62 -29.62
C HIS A 66 -15.06 -15.95 -29.98
N SER A 67 -16.37 -15.85 -30.20
CA SER A 67 -17.34 -16.84 -30.70
C SER A 67 -16.79 -18.06 -31.46
N ASP A 68 -17.17 -19.25 -30.97
CA ASP A 68 -17.06 -20.53 -31.65
C ASP A 68 -17.88 -20.57 -32.97
N ILE A 69 -17.25 -21.05 -34.04
CA ILE A 69 -17.94 -21.62 -35.21
C ILE A 69 -17.72 -23.12 -35.16
N ASN A 70 -18.81 -23.85 -34.94
CA ASN A 70 -18.88 -25.31 -35.10
C ASN A 70 -18.66 -25.69 -36.57
N VAL A 71 -17.72 -26.61 -36.81
CA VAL A 71 -17.80 -27.55 -37.93
C VAL A 71 -17.45 -28.93 -37.41
N ASP A 72 -18.46 -29.80 -37.48
CA ASP A 72 -18.44 -31.23 -37.29
C ASP A 72 -17.60 -31.89 -38.40
N ASP A 73 -16.71 -32.82 -38.06
CA ASP A 73 -16.51 -33.98 -38.93
C ASP A 73 -15.75 -35.14 -38.24
N THR A 74 -16.22 -36.33 -38.58
CA THR A 74 -15.80 -37.63 -38.05
C THR A 74 -14.72 -38.25 -38.94
N ASN A 75 -13.68 -38.87 -38.36
CA ASN A 75 -13.20 -40.21 -38.77
C ASN A 75 -11.99 -40.71 -37.98
N ASP A 76 -12.08 -42.00 -37.63
CA ASP A 76 -11.01 -42.86 -37.15
C ASP A 76 -9.91 -43.08 -38.19
N SER A 77 -8.64 -43.07 -37.77
CA SER A 77 -7.64 -44.07 -38.21
C SER A 77 -6.34 -43.94 -37.42
N HIS A 78 -5.89 -45.08 -36.90
CA HIS A 78 -4.61 -45.25 -36.22
C HIS A 78 -3.43 -44.97 -37.17
N SER A 79 -2.64 -43.95 -36.86
CA SER A 79 -1.32 -43.72 -37.44
C SER A 79 -0.30 -43.50 -36.32
N PHE A 80 0.80 -44.25 -36.39
CA PHE A 80 1.91 -44.22 -35.45
C PHE A 80 2.73 -42.95 -35.67
N THR A 81 2.50 -41.92 -34.84
CA THR A 81 3.20 -40.64 -34.95
C THR A 81 4.44 -40.65 -34.04
N THR A 82 5.60 -40.45 -34.67
CA THR A 82 6.87 -40.07 -34.07
C THR A 82 6.68 -39.02 -32.97
N ILE A 83 7.31 -39.23 -31.82
CA ILE A 83 7.36 -38.27 -30.70
C ILE A 83 8.17 -37.06 -31.18
N GLU A 84 7.47 -36.08 -31.74
CA GLU A 84 8.01 -34.76 -32.02
C GLU A 84 8.28 -34.08 -30.68
N SER A 85 9.49 -33.55 -30.52
CA SER A 85 9.87 -32.83 -29.32
C SER A 85 8.95 -31.61 -29.14
N PRO A 86 8.56 -31.24 -27.91
CA PRO A 86 7.66 -30.12 -27.71
C PRO A 86 8.27 -28.85 -28.35
N PRO A 87 7.46 -28.02 -29.02
CA PRO A 87 7.95 -26.78 -29.61
C PRO A 87 8.60 -25.92 -28.51
N PRO A 88 9.59 -25.08 -28.85
CA PRO A 88 10.18 -24.16 -27.89
C PRO A 88 9.03 -23.35 -27.28
N GLN A 89 8.93 -23.33 -25.95
CA GLN A 89 7.96 -22.48 -25.27
C GLN A 89 8.17 -21.07 -25.80
N GLN A 90 7.20 -20.54 -26.57
CA GLN A 90 7.21 -19.15 -27.00
C GLN A 90 7.37 -18.32 -25.73
N GLU A 91 8.50 -17.64 -25.59
CA GLU A 91 8.67 -16.61 -24.57
C GLU A 91 7.51 -15.65 -24.74
N VAL A 92 6.56 -15.70 -23.82
CA VAL A 92 5.44 -14.77 -23.79
C VAL A 92 6.08 -13.42 -23.52
N LYS A 93 6.17 -12.58 -24.56
CA LYS A 93 6.71 -11.23 -24.43
C LYS A 93 5.92 -10.53 -23.32
N PRO A 94 6.60 -9.96 -22.30
CA PRO A 94 5.92 -9.21 -21.25
C PRO A 94 5.03 -8.12 -21.86
N ARG A 95 3.88 -7.87 -21.23
CA ARG A 95 2.99 -6.78 -21.66
C ARG A 95 3.73 -5.44 -21.58
N GLU A 96 3.31 -4.48 -22.41
CA GLU A 96 3.86 -3.13 -22.35
C GLU A 96 3.47 -2.44 -21.03
N LYS A 97 2.20 -2.53 -20.65
CA LYS A 97 1.67 -1.86 -19.46
C LYS A 97 0.57 -2.65 -18.77
N GLU A 98 0.55 -2.57 -17.44
CA GLU A 98 -0.55 -3.09 -16.62
C GLU A 98 -0.99 -2.08 -15.56
N LEU A 99 -2.28 -2.10 -15.28
CA LEU A 99 -2.91 -1.35 -14.20
C LEU A 99 -3.11 -2.28 -13.00
N VAL A 100 -2.85 -1.79 -11.80
CA VAL A 100 -2.94 -2.52 -10.53
C VAL A 100 -3.80 -1.71 -9.58
N ILE A 101 -4.99 -2.24 -9.26
CA ILE A 101 -5.99 -1.51 -8.49
C ILE A 101 -6.22 -2.22 -7.15
N ALA A 102 -6.01 -1.49 -6.06
CA ALA A 102 -6.38 -1.92 -4.72
C ALA A 102 -7.85 -1.56 -4.45
N ALA A 103 -8.73 -2.55 -4.44
CA ALA A 103 -10.16 -2.39 -4.21
C ALA A 103 -10.64 -3.22 -3.02
N MET A 104 -11.79 -2.84 -2.46
CA MET A 104 -12.53 -3.67 -1.51
C MET A 104 -13.68 -4.35 -2.25
N SER A 105 -14.27 -5.40 -1.68
CA SER A 105 -15.45 -6.09 -2.22
C SER A 105 -16.61 -5.13 -2.54
N SER A 106 -16.75 -4.05 -1.76
CA SER A 106 -17.76 -3.01 -1.92
C SER A 106 -17.48 -2.00 -3.05
N SER A 107 -16.24 -1.92 -3.55
CA SER A 107 -15.88 -0.97 -4.62
C SER A 107 -16.55 -1.38 -5.95
N ASN A 108 -17.25 -0.45 -6.60
CA ASN A 108 -17.74 -0.66 -7.95
C ASN A 108 -16.59 -0.49 -8.95
N MET A 109 -16.31 -1.53 -9.72
CA MET A 109 -15.20 -1.56 -10.69
C MET A 109 -15.66 -1.58 -12.15
N SER A 110 -16.95 -1.40 -12.44
CA SER A 110 -17.46 -1.36 -13.83
C SER A 110 -16.79 -0.26 -14.65
N TRP A 111 -16.41 0.84 -13.99
CA TRP A 111 -15.74 1.97 -14.63
C TRP A 111 -14.43 1.59 -15.33
N VAL A 112 -13.76 0.52 -14.90
CA VAL A 112 -12.53 0.04 -15.53
C VAL A 112 -12.85 -0.45 -16.93
N GLU A 113 -13.84 -1.34 -17.08
CA GLU A 113 -14.29 -1.83 -18.38
C GLU A 113 -14.94 -0.71 -19.22
N ASP A 114 -15.70 0.17 -18.58
CA ASP A 114 -16.45 1.22 -19.29
C ASP A 114 -15.56 2.37 -19.83
N HIS A 115 -14.40 2.62 -19.21
CA HIS A 115 -13.66 3.87 -19.42
C HIS A 115 -12.14 3.78 -19.49
N VAL A 116 -11.51 2.67 -19.06
CA VAL A 116 -10.06 2.52 -19.22
C VAL A 116 -9.77 2.09 -20.67
N PRO A 117 -8.74 2.66 -21.34
CA PRO A 117 -8.43 2.26 -22.71
C PRO A 117 -8.12 0.76 -22.85
N ASP A 118 -8.61 0.13 -23.93
CA ASP A 118 -8.53 -1.32 -24.17
C ASP A 118 -7.10 -1.90 -24.20
N ASP A 119 -6.10 -1.05 -24.41
CA ASP A 119 -4.68 -1.45 -24.44
C ASP A 119 -4.05 -1.56 -23.04
N TRP A 120 -4.78 -1.21 -21.98
CA TRP A 120 -4.39 -1.47 -20.60
C TRP A 120 -4.95 -2.81 -20.11
N TYR A 121 -4.06 -3.66 -19.59
CA TYR A 121 -4.49 -4.84 -18.84
C TYR A 121 -4.68 -4.49 -17.36
N ALA A 122 -5.90 -4.62 -16.85
CA ALA A 122 -6.23 -4.27 -15.47
C ALA A 122 -6.20 -5.47 -14.53
N ASN A 123 -5.52 -5.31 -13.39
CA ASN A 123 -5.45 -6.25 -12.29
C ASN A 123 -6.18 -5.67 -11.08
N ILE A 124 -7.39 -6.15 -10.82
CA ILE A 124 -8.25 -5.65 -9.73
C ILE A 124 -8.16 -6.60 -8.55
N TYR A 125 -7.49 -6.19 -7.49
CA TYR A 125 -7.38 -6.98 -6.26
C TYR A 125 -8.51 -6.61 -5.28
N ARG A 126 -9.17 -7.62 -4.71
CA ARG A 126 -10.17 -7.46 -3.65
C ARG A 126 -9.54 -7.79 -2.30
N ALA A 127 -9.03 -6.78 -1.60
CA ALA A 127 -8.15 -6.98 -0.46
C ALA A 127 -8.81 -7.64 0.77
N ASP A 128 -10.14 -7.57 0.85
CA ASP A 128 -10.97 -8.07 1.95
C ASP A 128 -11.62 -9.43 1.68
N LEU A 129 -11.39 -10.03 0.50
CA LEU A 129 -11.95 -11.33 0.13
C LEU A 129 -10.94 -12.47 0.26
N ALA A 130 -11.41 -13.65 0.66
CA ALA A 130 -10.54 -14.81 0.83
C ALA A 130 -10.13 -15.43 -0.53
N PRO A 131 -9.04 -16.23 -0.57
CA PRO A 131 -8.67 -16.98 -1.77
C PRO A 131 -9.80 -17.87 -2.27
N GLY A 132 -10.15 -17.75 -3.55
CA GLY A 132 -11.28 -18.46 -4.16
C GLY A 132 -12.59 -17.66 -4.19
N GLU A 133 -12.70 -16.56 -3.45
CA GLU A 133 -13.84 -15.63 -3.50
C GLU A 133 -13.63 -14.49 -4.51
N ALA A 134 -12.38 -14.24 -4.90
CA ALA A 134 -11.99 -13.30 -5.94
C ALA A 134 -10.86 -13.89 -6.79
N GLU A 135 -10.77 -13.45 -8.05
CA GLU A 135 -9.68 -13.84 -8.96
C GLU A 135 -8.30 -13.39 -8.44
N LEU A 136 -8.23 -12.15 -7.95
CA LEU A 136 -7.03 -11.57 -7.35
C LEU A 136 -7.33 -11.07 -5.94
N THR A 137 -6.54 -11.53 -4.97
CA THR A 137 -6.61 -11.13 -3.57
C THR A 137 -5.21 -11.11 -2.95
N VAL A 138 -5.14 -10.80 -1.65
CA VAL A 138 -3.92 -10.65 -0.87
C VAL A 138 -3.83 -11.70 0.25
N PRO A 139 -2.64 -12.00 0.78
CA PRO A 139 -2.49 -12.96 1.87
C PRO A 139 -3.15 -12.52 3.19
N VAL A 140 -3.25 -11.21 3.44
CA VAL A 140 -3.93 -10.63 4.61
C VAL A 140 -4.33 -9.18 4.31
N ASN A 141 -5.50 -8.75 4.77
CA ASN A 141 -5.93 -7.36 4.62
C ASN A 141 -5.24 -6.45 5.67
N LYS A 142 -4.02 -5.99 5.38
CA LYS A 142 -3.18 -5.20 6.30
C LYS A 142 -2.28 -4.21 5.57
N GLY A 143 -2.19 -2.97 6.05
CA GLY A 143 -1.36 -1.93 5.42
C GLY A 143 -2.02 -1.29 4.19
N ASN A 144 -3.35 -1.33 4.11
CA ASN A 144 -4.16 -0.75 3.03
C ASN A 144 -3.71 -1.25 1.64
N GLU A 145 -3.59 -0.35 0.65
CA GLU A 145 -3.17 -0.64 -0.71
C GLU A 145 -1.77 -1.24 -0.82
N ALA A 146 -0.92 -1.04 0.19
CA ALA A 146 0.47 -1.48 0.14
C ALA A 146 0.58 -3.01 0.04
N MET A 147 -0.32 -3.77 0.67
CA MET A 147 -0.33 -5.23 0.54
C MET A 147 -0.66 -5.67 -0.88
N VAL A 148 -1.60 -5.02 -1.54
CA VAL A 148 -1.96 -5.30 -2.94
C VAL A 148 -0.73 -5.05 -3.83
N PHE A 149 -0.11 -3.89 -3.69
CA PHE A 149 1.01 -3.50 -4.55
C PHE A 149 2.23 -4.40 -4.35
N LEU A 150 2.56 -4.74 -3.09
CA LEU A 150 3.63 -5.69 -2.78
C LEU A 150 3.31 -7.08 -3.32
N THR A 151 2.07 -7.56 -3.17
CA THR A 151 1.64 -8.86 -3.69
C THR A 151 1.80 -8.91 -5.22
N TYR A 152 1.31 -7.90 -5.93
CA TYR A 152 1.51 -7.78 -7.38
C TYR A 152 3.00 -7.80 -7.76
N ILE A 153 3.84 -6.96 -7.15
CA ILE A 153 5.27 -6.87 -7.47
C ILE A 153 5.96 -8.21 -7.23
N ILE A 154 5.68 -8.85 -6.09
CA ILE A 154 6.31 -10.11 -5.71
C ILE A 154 5.91 -11.22 -6.68
N ASP A 155 4.61 -11.37 -6.95
CA ASP A 155 4.09 -12.46 -7.76
C ASP A 155 4.53 -12.31 -9.22
N ARG A 156 4.59 -11.07 -9.73
CA ARG A 156 4.97 -10.75 -11.12
C ARG A 156 6.44 -10.46 -11.35
N TYR A 157 7.30 -10.44 -10.33
CA TYR A 157 8.68 -9.93 -10.43
C TYR A 157 9.46 -10.38 -11.70
N ASP A 158 9.34 -11.66 -12.07
CA ASP A 158 10.04 -12.26 -13.22
C ASP A 158 9.35 -12.01 -14.58
N HIS A 159 8.13 -11.50 -14.59
CA HIS A 159 7.29 -11.27 -15.76
C HIS A 159 6.56 -9.90 -15.74
N LEU A 160 7.13 -8.92 -15.02
CA LEU A 160 6.61 -7.55 -14.96
C LEU A 160 6.45 -6.94 -16.37
N PRO A 161 5.40 -6.13 -16.60
CA PRO A 161 5.27 -5.35 -17.83
C PRO A 161 6.31 -4.23 -17.87
N ASP A 162 6.53 -3.60 -19.02
CA ASP A 162 7.48 -2.47 -19.14
C ASP A 162 7.10 -1.33 -18.17
N VAL A 163 5.81 -1.06 -17.98
CA VAL A 163 5.26 -0.11 -16.98
C VAL A 163 4.15 -0.74 -16.14
N SER A 164 4.21 -0.56 -14.82
CA SER A 164 3.10 -0.87 -13.90
C SER A 164 2.53 0.41 -13.28
N LEU A 165 1.21 0.57 -13.32
CA LEU A 165 0.49 1.70 -12.73
C LEU A 165 -0.32 1.25 -11.51
N PHE A 166 -0.08 1.85 -10.34
CA PHE A 166 -0.70 1.47 -9.07
C PHE A 166 -1.70 2.53 -8.62
N LEU A 167 -2.96 2.13 -8.40
CA LEU A 167 -4.08 3.02 -8.06
C LEU A 167 -4.93 2.47 -6.91
N HIS A 168 -5.65 3.38 -6.25
CA HIS A 168 -6.80 3.03 -5.40
C HIS A 168 -8.03 2.65 -6.25
N GLY A 169 -9.01 1.99 -5.62
CA GLY A 169 -10.17 1.38 -6.26
C GLY A 169 -11.15 2.32 -6.95
N ASP A 170 -11.36 3.52 -6.39
CA ASP A 170 -12.42 4.40 -6.85
C ASP A 170 -12.01 5.20 -8.10
N ARG A 171 -12.95 5.39 -9.03
CA ARG A 171 -12.75 6.29 -10.17
C ARG A 171 -12.59 7.73 -9.70
N TYR A 172 -13.55 8.23 -8.91
CA TYR A 172 -13.55 9.60 -8.41
C TYR A 172 -13.12 9.62 -6.95
N GLN A 173 -11.95 10.18 -6.67
CA GLN A 173 -11.37 10.15 -5.33
C GLN A 173 -10.39 11.29 -5.11
N TRP A 174 -10.35 11.81 -3.88
CA TRP A 174 -9.48 12.93 -3.52
C TRP A 174 -7.99 12.65 -3.76
N HIS A 175 -7.57 11.38 -3.84
CA HIS A 175 -6.19 11.01 -4.13
C HIS A 175 -5.74 11.36 -5.55
N ASN A 176 -6.67 11.60 -6.49
CA ASN A 176 -6.35 11.98 -7.86
C ASN A 176 -6.02 13.48 -7.98
N ASP A 177 -4.97 13.78 -8.74
CA ASP A 177 -4.40 15.13 -8.85
C ASP A 177 -4.81 15.82 -10.15
N ASN A 178 -6.12 15.91 -10.36
CA ASN A 178 -6.74 16.63 -11.47
C ASN A 178 -8.07 17.26 -11.01
N PRO A 179 -8.60 18.29 -11.69
CA PRO A 179 -9.75 19.05 -11.20
C PRO A 179 -11.04 18.24 -11.02
N LEU A 180 -11.16 17.10 -11.70
CA LEU A 180 -12.30 16.19 -11.59
C LEU A 180 -12.08 15.04 -10.60
N TYR A 181 -10.88 14.94 -10.03
CA TYR A 181 -10.48 13.84 -9.16
C TYR A 181 -10.69 12.47 -9.81
N ASP A 182 -10.57 12.37 -11.14
CA ASP A 182 -10.90 11.19 -11.93
C ASP A 182 -9.66 10.36 -12.29
N SER A 183 -9.65 9.08 -11.93
CA SER A 183 -8.57 8.13 -12.19
C SER A 183 -8.39 7.92 -13.70
N VAL A 184 -9.46 8.00 -14.49
CA VAL A 184 -9.42 7.80 -15.95
C VAL A 184 -8.56 8.86 -16.63
N ILE A 185 -8.62 10.11 -16.17
CA ILE A 185 -7.78 11.20 -16.71
C ILE A 185 -6.30 10.89 -16.45
N SER A 186 -5.97 10.52 -15.21
CA SER A 186 -4.60 10.18 -14.82
C SER A 186 -4.05 8.98 -15.61
N ILE A 187 -4.88 7.97 -15.89
CA ILE A 187 -4.49 6.79 -16.70
C ILE A 187 -4.25 7.18 -18.15
N LYS A 188 -5.19 7.92 -18.76
CA LYS A 188 -5.16 8.24 -20.19
C LYS A 188 -4.02 9.17 -20.56
N ASP A 189 -3.75 10.15 -19.72
CA ASP A 189 -2.81 11.23 -20.07
C ASP A 189 -1.37 10.91 -19.62
N LEU A 190 -1.16 9.80 -18.91
CA LEU A 190 0.15 9.37 -18.42
C LEU A 190 1.16 9.16 -19.55
N GLN A 191 2.30 9.84 -19.46
CA GLN A 191 3.40 9.74 -20.42
C GLN A 191 4.32 8.55 -20.09
N LEU A 192 4.08 7.40 -20.74
CA LEU A 192 4.80 6.15 -20.47
C LEU A 192 6.31 6.23 -20.73
N ASP A 193 6.73 6.98 -21.76
CA ASP A 193 8.15 7.21 -22.05
C ASP A 193 8.86 7.88 -20.87
N TYR A 194 8.20 8.85 -20.23
CA TYR A 194 8.74 9.50 -19.04
C TYR A 194 8.76 8.56 -17.83
N VAL A 195 7.78 7.66 -17.70
CA VAL A 195 7.81 6.63 -16.63
C VAL A 195 9.03 5.71 -16.80
N GLN A 196 9.32 5.30 -18.03
CA GLN A 196 10.51 4.50 -18.34
C GLN A 196 11.80 5.27 -18.07
N GLU A 197 11.90 6.52 -18.51
CA GLU A 197 13.06 7.41 -18.28
C GLU A 197 13.30 7.66 -16.78
N ALA A 198 12.27 8.11 -16.06
CA ALA A 198 12.37 8.48 -14.66
C ALA A 198 12.42 7.27 -13.72
N GLY A 199 11.94 6.11 -14.17
CA GLY A 199 11.85 4.86 -13.44
C GLY A 199 10.72 4.79 -12.41
N TYR A 200 10.42 5.89 -11.72
CA TYR A 200 9.31 6.07 -10.78
C TYR A 200 8.71 7.46 -10.94
N VAL A 201 7.38 7.51 -11.04
CA VAL A 201 6.59 8.72 -11.20
C VAL A 201 5.40 8.67 -10.24
N ASN A 202 5.33 9.62 -9.32
CA ASN A 202 4.14 9.82 -8.50
C ASN A 202 3.06 10.49 -9.36
N LEU A 203 1.80 10.02 -9.25
CA LEU A 203 0.70 10.58 -10.03
C LEU A 203 0.21 11.93 -9.49
N ARG A 204 0.66 12.32 -8.29
CA ARG A 204 0.43 13.63 -7.71
C ARG A 204 1.65 14.54 -7.93
N CYS A 205 1.39 15.71 -8.49
CA CYS A 205 2.35 16.76 -8.73
C CYS A 205 2.19 17.94 -7.76
N THR A 206 0.99 18.17 -7.22
CA THR A 206 0.78 19.22 -6.21
C THR A 206 1.53 18.94 -4.91
N TRP A 207 2.11 19.98 -4.31
CA TRP A 207 2.84 19.88 -3.04
C TRP A 207 1.94 20.01 -1.81
N ILE A 208 0.63 20.13 -2.00
CA ILE A 208 -0.32 20.45 -0.93
C ILE A 208 -0.29 19.43 0.22
N VAL A 209 0.01 18.16 -0.05
CA VAL A 209 0.10 17.09 0.95
C VAL A 209 1.38 16.29 0.72
N GLY A 210 2.20 16.13 1.76
CA GLY A 210 3.40 15.29 1.77
C GLY A 210 4.72 15.98 1.40
N CYS A 211 4.68 17.08 0.63
CA CYS A 211 5.86 17.87 0.26
C CYS A 211 5.90 19.23 1.00
N PRO A 212 7.09 19.81 1.24
CA PRO A 212 8.42 19.23 1.00
C PRO A 212 8.91 18.32 2.13
N ALA A 213 8.24 18.31 3.29
CA ALA A 213 8.68 17.63 4.49
C ALA A 213 7.45 17.14 5.27
N GLU A 214 7.00 15.93 4.99
CA GLU A 214 5.91 15.32 5.77
C GLU A 214 6.42 14.83 7.12
N LEU A 215 7.56 14.11 7.11
CA LEU A 215 8.10 13.45 8.28
C LEU A 215 9.51 13.96 8.55
N GLU A 216 9.88 13.96 9.83
CA GLU A 216 11.23 14.28 10.29
C GLU A 216 11.85 13.09 11.05
N PRO A 217 12.15 11.95 10.39
CA PRO A 217 12.45 10.71 11.11
C PRO A 217 13.66 10.79 12.03
N ALA A 218 14.74 11.49 11.64
CA ALA A 218 15.90 11.64 12.51
C ALA A 218 15.59 12.44 13.78
N ARG A 219 14.69 13.44 13.70
CA ARG A 219 14.18 14.17 14.88
C ARG A 219 13.40 13.24 15.80
N TYR A 220 12.45 12.48 15.25
CA TYR A 220 11.66 11.53 16.03
C TYR A 220 12.52 10.41 16.63
N LEU A 221 13.57 9.97 15.93
CA LEU A 221 14.53 8.99 16.44
C LEU A 221 15.33 9.51 17.63
N ARG A 222 15.83 10.76 17.53
CA ARG A 222 16.68 11.40 18.55
C ARG A 222 15.88 11.82 19.77
N ASP A 223 14.77 12.51 19.56
CA ASP A 223 14.04 13.20 20.62
C ASP A 223 12.95 12.31 21.24
N ARG A 224 12.52 11.25 20.52
CA ARG A 224 11.44 10.31 20.92
C ARG A 224 10.22 11.03 21.53
N PRO A 225 9.66 12.06 20.85
CA PRO A 225 8.53 12.80 21.38
C PRO A 225 7.31 11.89 21.50
N HIS A 226 6.53 12.07 22.56
CA HIS A 226 5.22 11.44 22.68
C HIS A 226 4.18 12.32 21.98
N ASP A 227 3.71 11.89 20.82
CA ASP A 227 2.87 12.64 19.91
C ASP A 227 1.73 11.76 19.35
N PRO A 228 0.72 11.45 20.17
CA PRO A 228 -0.33 10.49 19.81
C PRO A 228 -1.20 10.94 18.61
N ASP A 229 -1.17 12.22 18.26
CA ASP A 229 -1.86 12.76 17.09
C ASP A 229 -1.10 12.47 15.78
N HIS A 230 0.17 12.08 15.87
CA HIS A 230 1.02 11.72 14.72
C HIS A 230 1.67 10.33 14.91
N PRO A 231 0.87 9.26 15.00
CA PRO A 231 1.37 7.90 15.26
C PRO A 231 2.38 7.45 14.21
N THR A 232 2.17 7.78 12.94
CA THR A 232 3.14 7.47 11.88
C THR A 232 4.50 8.10 12.16
N ALA A 233 4.56 9.35 12.58
CA ALA A 233 5.84 10.03 12.82
C ALA A 233 6.60 9.41 14.01
N MET A 234 5.89 8.98 15.05
CA MET A 234 6.48 8.24 16.18
C MET A 234 7.09 6.90 15.76
N GLU A 235 6.39 6.14 14.91
CA GLU A 235 6.74 4.77 14.56
C GLU A 235 7.69 4.67 13.35
N PHE A 236 7.70 5.69 12.47
CA PHE A 236 8.44 5.67 11.21
C PHE A 236 9.95 5.37 11.35
N PRO A 237 10.70 5.95 12.31
CA PRO A 237 12.15 5.75 12.36
C PRO A 237 12.56 4.29 12.58
N ASP A 238 11.87 3.60 13.49
CA ASP A 238 12.17 2.20 13.82
C ASP A 238 11.80 1.27 12.66
N HIS A 239 10.68 1.55 11.99
CA HIS A 239 10.25 0.76 10.83
C HIS A 239 11.04 1.09 9.56
N PHE A 240 11.55 2.32 9.41
CA PHE A 240 12.49 2.65 8.34
C PHE A 240 13.75 1.77 8.44
N MET A 241 14.33 1.64 9.64
CA MET A 241 15.51 0.78 9.84
C MET A 241 15.22 -0.70 9.56
N ALA A 242 14.00 -1.17 9.85
CA ALA A 242 13.57 -2.53 9.53
C ALA A 242 13.40 -2.76 8.02
N LEU A 243 12.84 -1.78 7.31
CA LEU A 243 12.63 -1.81 5.86
C LEU A 243 13.94 -1.66 5.07
N PHE A 244 14.87 -0.86 5.60
CA PHE A 244 16.14 -0.51 4.99
C PHE A 244 17.34 -0.80 5.91
N PRO A 245 17.66 -2.08 6.15
CA PRO A 245 18.76 -2.44 7.04
C PRO A 245 20.08 -1.84 6.57
N GLY A 246 20.76 -1.12 7.46
CA GLY A 246 22.06 -0.48 7.18
C GLY A 246 21.98 0.90 6.55
N GLU A 247 20.80 1.38 6.17
CA GLU A 247 20.62 2.75 5.68
C GLU A 247 20.49 3.73 6.85
N GLN A 248 20.96 4.96 6.65
CA GLN A 248 20.80 6.03 7.63
C GLN A 248 19.33 6.52 7.63
N VAL A 249 18.75 6.67 8.82
CA VAL A 249 17.43 7.29 8.98
C VAL A 249 17.51 8.75 8.48
N PRO A 250 16.65 9.14 7.51
CA PRO A 250 16.73 10.46 6.90
C PRO A 250 16.28 11.57 7.85
N GLU A 251 16.85 12.77 7.67
CA GLU A 251 16.42 13.97 8.40
C GLU A 251 14.99 14.35 8.04
N ILE A 252 14.65 14.27 6.75
CA ILE A 252 13.34 14.62 6.20
C ILE A 252 12.90 13.54 5.22
N VAL A 253 11.64 13.15 5.31
CA VAL A 253 10.95 12.42 4.24
C VAL A 253 9.85 13.31 3.69
N GLY A 254 9.84 13.46 2.38
CA GLY A 254 8.84 14.25 1.68
C GLY A 254 8.64 13.73 0.28
N ALA A 255 7.38 13.49 -0.08
CA ALA A 255 6.94 13.15 -1.41
C ALA A 255 5.46 13.51 -1.49
N ALA A 256 4.95 13.80 -2.68
CA ALA A 256 3.51 13.99 -2.83
C ALA A 256 2.78 12.73 -2.35
N CYS A 257 1.68 12.92 -1.61
CA CYS A 257 0.99 11.81 -0.94
C CYS A 257 0.45 10.73 -1.90
N CYS A 258 -0.15 9.74 -1.24
CA CYS A 258 -1.34 8.99 -1.61
C CYS A 258 -1.11 7.67 -2.32
N SER A 259 0.13 7.16 -2.36
CA SER A 259 0.47 5.83 -2.88
C SER A 259 -0.02 5.55 -4.31
N GLN A 260 -0.28 6.56 -5.14
CA GLN A 260 -0.59 6.34 -6.56
C GLN A 260 0.62 6.70 -7.40
N PHE A 261 1.17 5.72 -8.12
CA PHE A 261 2.41 5.90 -8.87
C PHE A 261 2.51 4.96 -10.06
N ALA A 262 3.30 5.38 -11.04
CA ALA A 262 3.74 4.56 -12.15
C ALA A 262 5.22 4.22 -11.98
N VAL A 263 5.61 3.01 -12.36
CA VAL A 263 6.99 2.54 -12.21
C VAL A 263 7.36 1.63 -13.38
N SER A 264 8.59 1.79 -13.86
CA SER A 264 9.15 0.91 -14.89
C SER A 264 9.55 -0.45 -14.33
N ARG A 265 9.53 -1.48 -15.18
CA ARG A 265 10.09 -2.80 -14.85
C ARG A 265 11.50 -2.71 -14.30
N ASP A 266 12.35 -1.98 -15.01
CA ASP A 266 13.77 -1.90 -14.70
C ASP A 266 13.99 -1.24 -13.34
N ARG A 267 13.13 -0.27 -12.96
CA ARG A 267 13.17 0.32 -11.63
C ARG A 267 12.79 -0.67 -10.53
N ILE A 268 11.75 -1.48 -10.74
CA ILE A 268 11.40 -2.54 -9.79
C ILE A 268 12.56 -3.55 -9.68
N ARG A 269 13.12 -3.97 -10.82
CA ARG A 269 14.20 -4.97 -10.86
C ARG A 269 15.56 -4.47 -10.42
N ALA A 270 15.74 -3.15 -10.27
CA ALA A 270 16.94 -2.59 -9.67
C ALA A 270 17.10 -2.97 -8.19
N ARG A 271 16.05 -3.54 -7.56
CA ARG A 271 16.09 -4.10 -6.20
C ARG A 271 15.68 -5.56 -6.26
N ASP A 272 16.46 -6.45 -5.65
CA ASP A 272 16.11 -7.88 -5.57
C ASP A 272 14.72 -8.11 -4.99
N ARG A 273 14.07 -9.21 -5.41
CA ARG A 273 12.74 -9.62 -4.91
C ARG A 273 12.63 -9.64 -3.39
N GLU A 274 13.73 -9.97 -2.69
CA GLU A 274 13.80 -9.98 -1.21
C GLU A 274 13.56 -8.59 -0.60
N HIS A 275 13.86 -7.50 -1.31
CA HIS A 275 13.53 -6.14 -0.89
C HIS A 275 12.02 -5.96 -0.67
N TYR A 276 11.21 -6.44 -1.62
CA TYR A 276 9.75 -6.38 -1.54
C TYR A 276 9.18 -7.41 -0.56
N LEU A 277 9.77 -8.60 -0.49
CA LEU A 277 9.39 -9.63 0.50
C LEU A 277 9.60 -9.12 1.94
N ARG A 278 10.69 -8.40 2.22
CA ARG A 278 10.91 -7.75 3.52
C ARG A 278 9.81 -6.76 3.86
N ALA A 279 9.42 -5.89 2.93
CA ALA A 279 8.34 -4.94 3.15
C ALA A 279 6.99 -5.64 3.40
N ARG A 280 6.69 -6.71 2.66
CA ARG A 280 5.46 -7.50 2.88
C ARG A 280 5.48 -8.19 4.24
N ARG A 281 6.62 -8.76 4.62
CA ARG A 281 6.82 -9.36 5.95
C ARG A 281 6.61 -8.35 7.07
N PHE A 282 7.15 -7.13 6.93
CA PHE A 282 6.89 -6.03 7.87
C PHE A 282 5.39 -5.79 8.06
N LEU A 283 4.61 -5.68 6.97
CA LEU A 283 3.17 -5.47 7.06
C LEU A 283 2.44 -6.61 7.78
N ILE A 284 2.84 -7.86 7.51
CA ILE A 284 2.22 -9.04 8.12
C ILE A 284 2.55 -9.14 9.61
N GLU A 285 3.80 -8.88 9.99
CA GLU A 285 4.30 -9.16 11.34
C GLU A 285 4.16 -7.98 12.31
N THR A 286 4.00 -6.76 11.80
CA THR A 286 3.91 -5.58 12.67
C THR A 286 2.63 -5.57 13.52
N SER A 287 2.76 -5.11 14.77
CA SER A 287 1.63 -4.88 15.66
C SER A 287 0.87 -3.58 15.37
N LEU A 288 1.42 -2.70 14.52
CA LEU A 288 0.75 -1.46 14.11
C LEU A 288 -0.57 -1.75 13.42
N ASP A 289 -1.56 -0.87 13.56
CA ASP A 289 -2.81 -0.96 12.79
C ASP A 289 -2.58 -0.72 11.28
N SER A 290 -3.61 -0.99 10.45
CA SER A 290 -3.51 -0.86 8.99
C SER A 290 -3.29 0.58 8.52
N GLN A 291 -3.85 1.57 9.23
CA GLN A 291 -3.71 2.98 8.88
C GLN A 291 -2.27 3.42 9.13
N THR A 292 -1.69 3.13 10.30
CA THR A 292 -0.31 3.53 10.63
C THR A 292 0.70 2.81 9.75
N SER A 293 0.59 1.48 9.61
CA SER A 293 1.52 0.69 8.76
C SER A 293 1.40 1.03 7.27
N GLY A 294 0.18 1.26 6.77
CA GLY A 294 -0.05 1.72 5.39
C GLY A 294 0.55 3.12 5.14
N ARG A 295 0.40 4.05 6.10
CA ARG A 295 0.98 5.40 6.01
C ARG A 295 2.51 5.39 6.02
N ILE A 296 3.14 4.47 6.76
CA ILE A 296 4.60 4.24 6.66
C ILE A 296 4.94 3.82 5.23
N MET A 297 4.22 2.84 4.67
CA MET A 297 4.45 2.37 3.30
C MET A 297 4.29 3.49 2.26
N GLU A 298 3.26 4.33 2.41
CA GLU A 298 3.02 5.49 1.54
C GLU A 298 4.27 6.37 1.38
N TYR A 299 4.98 6.63 2.49
CA TYR A 299 6.15 7.51 2.50
C TYR A 299 7.49 6.79 2.32
N VAL A 300 7.50 5.50 2.02
CA VAL A 300 8.72 4.80 1.61
C VAL A 300 8.71 4.33 0.16
N TRP A 301 7.57 4.40 -0.56
CA TRP A 301 7.49 3.91 -1.94
C TRP A 301 8.55 4.51 -2.86
N HIS A 302 8.70 5.83 -2.85
CA HIS A 302 9.70 6.51 -3.68
C HIS A 302 11.13 6.10 -3.29
N ILE A 303 11.40 5.88 -1.99
CA ILE A 303 12.70 5.44 -1.47
C ILE A 303 13.01 3.99 -1.87
N MET A 304 12.05 3.09 -1.67
CA MET A 304 12.11 1.69 -2.12
C MET A 304 12.37 1.61 -3.62
N LEU A 305 11.76 2.52 -4.38
CA LEU A 305 11.90 2.66 -5.82
C LEU A 305 12.99 3.67 -6.22
N GLY A 306 14.01 3.84 -5.38
CA GLY A 306 15.30 4.44 -5.74
C GLY A 306 15.33 5.95 -5.92
N LYS A 307 14.35 6.69 -5.38
CA LYS A 307 14.39 8.15 -5.25
C LYS A 307 14.91 8.57 -3.87
N PRO A 308 15.39 9.82 -3.71
CA PRO A 308 15.81 10.34 -2.41
C PRO A 308 14.66 10.41 -1.40
N ALA A 309 14.97 10.42 -0.10
CA ALA A 309 13.96 10.54 0.97
C ALA A 309 13.07 11.79 0.84
N GLN A 310 13.64 12.91 0.38
CA GLN A 310 12.91 14.09 -0.06
C GLN A 310 12.87 14.12 -1.61
N TYR A 311 11.72 13.77 -2.18
CA TYR A 311 11.47 13.76 -3.61
C TYR A 311 10.22 14.60 -3.95
N CYS A 312 10.44 15.91 -4.09
CA CYS A 312 9.41 16.89 -4.39
C CYS A 312 9.80 17.66 -5.66
N PRO A 313 9.50 17.11 -6.85
CA PRO A 313 9.79 17.80 -8.11
C PRO A 313 8.94 19.06 -8.25
N ASP A 314 9.43 20.05 -8.99
CA ASP A 314 8.64 21.25 -9.31
C ASP A 314 7.30 20.86 -9.94
N ALA A 315 6.20 21.46 -9.47
CA ALA A 315 4.85 21.05 -9.86
C ALA A 315 4.61 21.23 -11.37
N ARG A 316 5.11 22.34 -11.95
CA ARG A 316 4.98 22.61 -13.40
C ARG A 316 5.73 21.59 -14.22
N GLN A 317 6.97 21.28 -13.83
CA GLN A 317 7.76 20.23 -14.48
C GLN A 317 7.07 18.87 -14.35
N CYS A 318 6.52 18.57 -13.18
CA CYS A 318 5.81 17.31 -12.93
C CYS A 318 4.60 17.17 -13.86
N TYR A 319 3.66 18.13 -13.92
CA TYR A 319 2.50 18.02 -14.82
C TYR A 319 2.90 17.95 -16.31
N CYS A 320 3.92 18.72 -16.71
CA CYS A 320 4.44 18.67 -18.08
C CYS A 320 4.98 17.28 -18.43
N ARG A 321 5.79 16.68 -17.56
CA ARG A 321 6.46 15.40 -17.84
C ARG A 321 5.55 14.20 -17.63
N THR A 322 4.74 14.20 -16.57
CA THR A 322 3.85 13.09 -16.23
C THR A 322 2.63 13.04 -17.14
N TYR A 323 2.06 14.19 -17.52
CA TYR A 323 0.77 14.28 -18.23
C TYR A 323 0.81 15.07 -19.54
N GLY A 324 1.96 15.64 -19.94
CA GLY A 324 2.06 16.47 -21.15
C GLY A 324 1.53 17.90 -20.99
N TYR A 325 1.15 18.34 -19.78
CA TYR A 325 0.53 19.64 -19.54
C TYR A 325 1.56 20.78 -19.40
N CYS A 326 2.36 21.02 -20.43
CA CYS A 326 3.53 21.91 -20.33
C CYS A 326 3.21 23.42 -20.32
N ASN A 327 2.02 23.81 -20.77
CA ASN A 327 1.61 25.21 -20.93
C ASN A 327 0.67 25.71 -19.82
N MET A 328 0.59 25.01 -18.68
CA MET A 328 -0.22 25.45 -17.55
C MET A 328 0.22 26.84 -17.07
N THR A 329 -0.68 27.66 -16.56
CA THR A 329 -0.33 28.88 -15.82
C THR A 329 -0.20 28.58 -14.33
N ASP A 330 0.29 29.52 -13.51
CA ASP A 330 0.25 29.37 -12.05
C ASP A 330 -1.20 29.21 -11.53
N ASP A 331 -2.17 29.78 -12.24
CA ASP A 331 -3.57 29.66 -11.89
C ASP A 331 -4.11 28.25 -12.17
N ASP A 332 -3.72 27.65 -13.30
CA ASP A 332 -4.07 26.27 -13.62
C ASP A 332 -3.48 25.28 -12.62
N LEU A 333 -2.24 25.50 -12.17
CA LEU A 333 -1.59 24.68 -11.15
C LEU A 333 -2.36 24.73 -9.82
N ARG A 334 -2.78 25.91 -9.38
CA ARG A 334 -3.55 26.06 -8.13
C ARG A 334 -4.92 25.39 -8.18
N LYS A 335 -5.47 25.17 -9.37
CA LYS A 335 -6.79 24.57 -9.58
C LYS A 335 -6.76 23.05 -9.72
N GLN A 336 -5.59 22.42 -9.88
CA GLN A 336 -5.51 20.97 -10.05
C GLN A 336 -6.04 20.20 -8.86
N TRP A 337 -5.81 20.72 -7.65
CA TRP A 337 -6.25 20.07 -6.43
C TRP A 337 -6.62 21.10 -5.37
N VAL A 338 -7.93 21.29 -5.17
CA VAL A 338 -8.50 22.31 -4.29
C VAL A 338 -9.31 21.72 -3.13
N TRP A 339 -9.69 20.45 -3.23
CA TRP A 339 -10.50 19.75 -2.25
C TRP A 339 -9.72 19.60 -0.94
N ARG A 340 -10.36 19.72 0.21
CA ARG A 340 -9.70 19.61 1.54
C ARG A 340 -10.23 18.45 2.37
N GLY A 341 -11.26 17.75 1.88
CA GLY A 341 -11.85 16.59 2.57
C GLY A 341 -11.25 15.27 2.09
N LEU A 342 -11.51 14.20 2.85
CA LEU A 342 -11.10 12.83 2.48
C LEU A 342 -12.16 12.08 1.66
N LYS A 343 -13.34 12.68 1.45
CA LYS A 343 -14.42 12.15 0.62
C LYS A 343 -14.95 13.25 -0.27
N LEU A 344 -15.25 12.93 -1.52
CA LEU A 344 -15.92 13.86 -2.43
C LEU A 344 -17.41 13.96 -2.05
N PRO A 345 -18.10 15.05 -2.44
CA PRO A 345 -19.54 15.19 -2.22
C PRO A 345 -20.34 14.08 -2.94
N ASP A 346 -21.46 13.70 -2.35
CA ASP A 346 -22.42 12.81 -3.01
C ASP A 346 -22.88 13.40 -4.35
N GLY A 347 -22.95 12.58 -5.39
CA GLY A 347 -23.33 13.02 -6.74
C GLY A 347 -22.20 13.66 -7.56
N TRP A 348 -20.95 13.65 -7.07
CA TRP A 348 -19.79 13.96 -7.89
C TRP A 348 -19.61 12.95 -9.04
N PRO A 349 -19.17 13.37 -10.25
CA PRO A 349 -18.95 14.74 -10.69
C PRO A 349 -20.22 15.41 -11.23
N HIS A 350 -21.30 14.67 -11.50
CA HIS A 350 -22.44 15.19 -12.28
C HIS A 350 -23.11 16.43 -11.68
N GLN A 351 -23.13 16.58 -10.36
CA GLN A 351 -23.75 17.73 -9.69
C GLN A 351 -22.80 18.94 -9.51
N TYR A 352 -21.50 18.78 -9.80
CA TYR A 352 -20.46 19.78 -9.50
C TYR A 352 -19.45 20.01 -10.64
N GLY A 353 -19.46 19.16 -11.66
CA GLY A 353 -18.37 18.91 -12.62
C GLY A 353 -18.18 19.93 -13.74
N THR A 354 -18.78 21.12 -13.65
CA THR A 354 -18.43 22.24 -14.55
C THR A 354 -18.12 23.54 -13.80
N GLN A 355 -18.15 23.52 -12.47
CA GLN A 355 -17.82 24.71 -11.67
C GLN A 355 -16.71 24.37 -10.68
N GLY A 356 -15.47 24.64 -11.10
CA GLY A 356 -14.30 24.72 -10.22
C GLY A 356 -14.37 25.88 -9.24
N ASN A 357 -15.48 26.02 -8.51
CA ASN A 357 -15.67 26.95 -7.42
C ASN A 357 -16.50 26.28 -6.32
N ALA A 358 -15.83 25.47 -5.49
CA ALA A 358 -16.33 25.22 -4.15
C ALA A 358 -16.12 26.47 -3.29
N THR A 359 -16.87 27.55 -3.58
CA THR A 359 -17.03 28.62 -2.61
C THR A 359 -17.82 28.06 -1.44
N SER A 360 -17.10 27.87 -0.33
CA SER A 360 -17.61 27.89 1.03
C SER A 360 -18.93 28.66 1.14
N LYS A 361 -20.05 27.96 1.28
CA LYS A 361 -21.26 28.57 1.83
C LYS A 361 -21.07 28.71 3.34
N LYS A 362 -20.39 29.79 3.73
CA LYS A 362 -20.58 30.42 5.04
C LYS A 362 -21.97 31.05 5.08
N GLY A 363 -22.82 30.59 6.00
CA GLY A 363 -23.72 31.44 6.78
C GLY A 363 -25.10 31.80 6.22
N ARG A 364 -26.13 31.26 6.86
CA ARG A 364 -27.31 31.98 7.38
C ARG A 364 -27.94 31.09 8.47
N SER A 365 -27.60 31.29 9.74
CA SER A 365 -28.26 32.16 10.72
C SER A 365 -29.78 31.95 10.83
N THR A 366 -30.17 31.36 11.97
CA THR A 366 -31.34 31.67 12.83
C THR A 366 -32.72 31.79 12.18
N SER A 367 -33.68 30.98 12.64
CA SER A 367 -34.68 31.40 13.65
C SER A 367 -35.82 30.37 13.80
N ILE A 368 -36.31 30.31 15.05
CA ILE A 368 -37.47 29.58 15.63
C ILE A 368 -37.26 28.09 15.89
#